data_AF-M6FNR0-F1
#
_entry.id   AF-M6FNR0-F1
#
_cell.length_a   1.000
_cell.length_b   1.000
_cell.length_c   1.000
_cell.angle_alpha   90.00
_cell.angle_beta   90.00
_cell.angle_gamma   90.00
#
_symmetry.space_group_name_H-M   'P 1'
#
loop_
_entity.id
_entity.type
_entity.pdbx_description
1 polymer ?
#
loop_
_entity_poly.entity_id
_entity_poly.type
_entity_poly.pdbx_seq_one_letter_code
_entity_poly.pdbx_strand_id
1 'polypeptide(L)'
;MVLSDTTEIYYRKRDHVEGLGPMNSEYNQGLLLHPSIAFTPDGIPLGILDLKMWSRTELGANRSQDGRKMSIEDKESVKWIQGYRALCEFAKESDSKYVYICDREADIYELFQEYVVAGENAPDMLIRANHERKIEGGGCSWSYLETLEPAHTYTITVPRKKGKEAREATIELRFEKLTIKSPQYKKLENIDMYALT
;
A
#
# COMPACT_ATOMS: atom_id res chain seq x y z
N MET A 1 14.71 3.52 1.26
CA MET A 1 13.38 2.89 1.41
C MET A 1 12.44 3.90 2.05
N VAL A 2 11.17 3.93 1.66
CA VAL A 2 10.15 4.80 2.25
C VAL A 2 8.96 3.94 2.64
N LEU A 3 8.75 3.77 3.96
CA LEU A 3 7.69 2.95 4.51
C LEU A 3 6.47 3.83 4.77
N SER A 4 5.30 3.40 4.29
CA SER A 4 4.03 4.10 4.53
C SER A 4 3.01 3.16 5.14
N ASP A 5 2.30 3.64 6.17
CA ASP A 5 1.22 2.92 6.84
C ASP A 5 0.27 3.91 7.52
N THR A 6 -0.93 3.47 7.92
CA THR A 6 -1.89 4.30 8.62
C THR A 6 -1.95 3.93 10.10
N THR A 7 -1.94 4.92 10.98
CA THR A 7 -2.20 4.76 12.40
C THR A 7 -3.32 5.69 12.87
N GLU A 8 -3.92 5.35 14.00
CA GLU A 8 -5.05 6.08 14.58
C GLU A 8 -4.66 6.63 15.96
N ILE A 9 -4.85 7.92 16.17
CA ILE A 9 -4.66 8.58 17.46
C ILE A 9 -6.01 8.69 18.16
N TYR A 10 -6.21 7.87 19.19
CA TYR A 10 -7.44 7.82 19.97
C TYR A 10 -7.44 8.86 21.10
N TYR A 11 -8.48 9.69 21.12
CA TYR A 11 -8.78 10.60 22.22
C TYR A 11 -10.01 10.11 22.97
N ARG A 12 -9.78 9.52 24.14
CA ARG A 12 -10.84 8.97 24.99
C ARG A 12 -11.30 10.02 26.00
N LYS A 13 -12.10 10.98 25.55
CA LYS A 13 -12.85 11.91 26.41
C LYS A 13 -14.35 11.79 26.10
N ARG A 14 -15.18 12.04 27.11
CA ARG A 14 -16.65 11.97 26.99
C ARG A 14 -17.24 13.10 26.14
N ASP A 15 -16.61 14.27 26.16
CA ASP A 15 -17.11 15.44 25.44
C ASP A 15 -16.51 15.52 24.05
N HIS A 16 -17.32 15.94 23.08
CA HIS A 16 -16.90 16.16 21.70
C HIS A 16 -15.84 17.29 21.63
N VAL A 17 -14.71 17.01 20.98
CA VAL A 17 -13.65 17.98 20.72
C VAL A 17 -13.70 18.38 19.25
N GLU A 18 -13.78 19.69 19.00
CA GLU A 18 -13.76 20.24 17.64
C GLU A 18 -12.50 19.80 16.89
N GLY A 19 -12.67 19.39 15.62
CA GLY A 19 -11.59 18.90 14.75
C GLY A 19 -11.29 17.40 14.87
N LEU A 20 -11.81 16.70 15.89
CA LEU A 20 -11.72 15.24 15.97
C LEU A 20 -12.90 14.56 15.29
N GLY A 21 -12.63 13.44 14.62
CA GLY A 21 -13.64 12.65 13.92
C GLY A 21 -13.94 11.36 14.65
N PRO A 22 -15.05 10.68 14.34
CA PRO A 22 -15.36 9.41 14.95
C PRO A 22 -14.42 8.29 14.45
N MET A 23 -14.11 7.32 15.33
CA MET A 23 -13.10 6.27 15.09
C MET A 23 -13.72 4.90 14.78
N ASN A 24 -13.76 3.99 15.73
CA ASN A 24 -14.43 2.69 15.59
C ASN A 24 -15.90 2.71 16.07
N SER A 25 -16.31 3.81 16.72
CA SER A 25 -17.67 4.10 17.15
C SER A 25 -17.82 5.61 17.33
N GLU A 26 -19.06 6.12 17.28
CA GLU A 26 -19.37 7.55 17.46
C GLU A 26 -18.94 8.08 18.85
N TYR A 27 -18.74 7.19 19.82
CA TYR A 27 -18.29 7.54 21.17
C TYR A 27 -16.76 7.68 21.30
N ASN A 28 -16.01 7.21 20.30
CA ASN A 28 -14.57 7.33 20.25
C ASN A 28 -14.19 8.34 19.18
N GLN A 29 -13.40 9.33 19.56
CA GLN A 29 -12.97 10.41 18.67
C GLN A 29 -11.45 10.39 18.49
N GLY A 30 -10.98 10.88 17.34
CA GLY A 30 -9.56 10.90 17.06
C GLY A 30 -9.17 11.42 15.69
N LEU A 31 -7.93 11.11 15.33
CA LEU A 31 -7.30 11.47 14.06
C LEU A 31 -6.68 10.24 13.42
N LEU A 32 -6.70 10.21 12.10
CA LEU A 32 -5.91 9.30 11.30
C LEU A 32 -4.60 9.99 10.91
N LEU A 33 -3.53 9.20 10.95
CA LEU A 33 -2.19 9.61 10.56
C LEU A 33 -1.66 8.65 9.50
N HIS A 34 -1.13 9.18 8.40
CA HIS A 34 -0.50 8.41 7.35
C HIS A 34 0.87 9.00 7.03
N PRO A 35 1.92 8.61 7.77
CA PRO A 35 3.28 9.02 7.49
C PRO A 35 3.92 8.21 6.36
N SER A 36 4.76 8.86 5.56
CA SER A 36 5.78 8.22 4.73
C SER A 36 7.16 8.48 5.34
N ILE A 37 7.79 7.42 5.87
CA ILE A 37 9.02 7.51 6.66
C ILE A 37 10.19 6.91 5.88
N ALA A 38 11.26 7.68 5.70
CA ALA A 38 12.46 7.25 5.01
C ALA A 38 13.42 6.47 5.91
N PHE A 39 14.00 5.42 5.35
CA PHE A 39 15.03 4.58 5.96
C PHE A 39 16.15 4.26 4.96
N THR A 40 17.37 4.09 5.45
CA THR A 40 18.45 3.45 4.71
C THR A 40 18.16 1.95 4.51
N PRO A 41 18.84 1.27 3.56
CA PRO A 41 18.76 -0.19 3.42
C PRO A 41 19.12 -0.95 4.72
N ASP A 42 20.01 -0.40 5.54
CA ASP A 42 20.40 -0.97 6.83
C ASP A 42 19.38 -0.72 7.97
N GLY A 43 18.23 -0.12 7.66
CA GLY A 43 17.15 0.13 8.62
C GLY A 43 17.35 1.37 9.50
N ILE A 44 18.25 2.29 9.12
CA ILE A 44 18.46 3.54 9.86
C ILE A 44 17.35 4.54 9.45
N PRO A 45 16.56 5.08 10.40
CA PRO A 45 15.55 6.08 10.09
C PRO A 45 16.20 7.40 9.68
N LEU A 46 15.76 7.95 8.55
CA LEU A 46 16.23 9.23 8.01
C LEU A 46 15.27 10.39 8.31
N GLY A 47 13.98 10.09 8.52
CA GLY A 47 12.97 11.09 8.87
C GLY A 47 11.63 10.86 8.18
N ILE A 48 10.70 11.77 8.41
CA ILE A 48 9.37 11.77 7.78
C ILE A 48 9.45 12.62 6.51
N LEU A 49 9.10 12.04 5.36
CA LEU A 49 9.06 12.74 4.07
C LEU A 49 7.69 13.36 3.79
N ASP A 50 6.63 12.67 4.20
CA ASP A 50 5.25 13.15 4.11
C ASP A 50 4.46 12.72 5.34
N LEU A 51 3.47 13.54 5.73
CA LEU A 51 2.57 13.25 6.84
C LEU A 51 1.18 13.80 6.53
N LYS A 52 0.25 12.89 6.21
CA LYS A 52 -1.16 13.24 6.14
C LYS A 52 -1.84 13.02 7.49
N MET A 53 -2.60 14.01 7.95
CA MET A 53 -3.45 13.91 9.14
C MET A 53 -4.87 14.39 8.81
N TRP A 54 -5.88 13.62 9.20
CA TRP A 54 -7.28 13.99 8.99
C TRP A 54 -8.20 13.35 10.03
N SER A 55 -9.41 13.89 10.15
CA SER A 55 -10.53 13.30 10.87
C SER A 55 -11.60 12.86 9.88
N ARG A 56 -12.34 11.81 10.24
CA ARG A 56 -13.59 11.43 9.54
C ARG A 56 -14.69 12.41 9.92
N THR A 57 -15.61 12.69 9.00
CA THR A 57 -16.81 13.47 9.30
C THR A 57 -17.94 12.60 9.87
N GLU A 58 -18.09 11.37 9.38
CA GLU A 58 -19.11 10.42 9.80
C GLU A 58 -18.61 8.97 9.71
N LEU A 59 -19.08 8.07 10.58
CA LEU A 59 -18.70 6.67 10.47
C LEU A 59 -19.42 5.96 9.33
N GLY A 60 -18.63 5.39 8.44
CA GLY A 60 -19.17 4.57 7.37
C GLY A 60 -19.94 5.36 6.33
N ALA A 61 -19.65 6.66 6.15
CA ALA A 61 -20.11 7.53 5.07
C ALA A 61 -20.29 6.80 3.72
N ASN A 62 -19.30 5.98 3.40
CA ASN A 62 -19.17 5.32 2.11
C ASN A 62 -19.76 3.89 2.07
N ARG A 63 -20.45 3.43 3.14
CA ARG A 63 -21.03 2.08 3.18
C ARG A 63 -22.29 1.94 2.30
N SER A 64 -23.00 3.05 2.04
CA SER A 64 -24.22 3.08 1.22
C SER A 64 -23.94 3.32 -0.26
N GLN A 65 -22.76 3.82 -0.60
CA GLN A 65 -22.35 4.10 -1.98
C GLN A 65 -21.54 2.92 -2.55
N ASP A 66 -21.73 2.65 -3.84
CA ASP A 66 -20.84 1.73 -4.55
C ASP A 66 -19.45 2.38 -4.65
N GLY A 67 -18.55 1.98 -3.75
CA GLY A 67 -17.18 2.49 -3.70
C GLY A 67 -16.39 2.28 -5.01
N ARG A 68 -16.89 1.50 -5.98
CA ARG A 68 -16.32 1.45 -7.34
C ARG A 68 -16.62 2.68 -8.18
N LYS A 69 -17.73 3.37 -7.91
CA LYS A 69 -18.17 4.58 -8.64
C LYS A 69 -17.61 5.86 -8.07
N MET A 70 -17.20 5.86 -6.80
CA MET A 70 -16.51 6.99 -6.20
C MET A 70 -15.15 7.21 -6.86
N SER A 71 -14.80 8.48 -7.07
CA SER A 71 -13.47 8.90 -7.49
C SER A 71 -12.43 8.41 -6.46
N ILE A 72 -11.16 8.29 -6.86
CA ILE A 72 -10.13 7.89 -5.90
C ILE A 72 -9.86 9.03 -4.92
N GLU A 73 -10.03 10.28 -5.36
CA GLU A 73 -9.84 11.53 -4.63
C GLU A 73 -10.76 11.62 -3.40
N ASP A 74 -11.99 11.11 -3.51
CA ASP A 74 -12.98 11.13 -2.43
C ASP A 74 -12.83 9.97 -1.43
N LYS A 75 -11.88 9.05 -1.66
CA LYS A 75 -11.65 7.88 -0.81
C LYS A 75 -10.48 8.11 0.14
N GLU A 76 -10.55 7.50 1.33
CA GLU A 76 -9.40 7.48 2.25
C GLU A 76 -8.16 6.83 1.62
N SER A 77 -8.33 5.90 0.67
CA SER A 77 -7.23 5.27 -0.07
C SER A 77 -6.39 6.25 -0.90
N VAL A 78 -6.86 7.48 -1.15
CA VAL A 78 -6.04 8.54 -1.78
C VAL A 78 -4.78 8.85 -0.98
N LYS A 79 -4.75 8.54 0.32
CA LYS A 79 -3.59 8.70 1.20
C LYS A 79 -2.32 8.08 0.60
N TRP A 80 -2.44 6.91 -0.02
CA TRP A 80 -1.31 6.20 -0.62
C TRP A 80 -0.75 6.92 -1.85
N ILE A 81 -1.66 7.46 -2.69
CA ILE A 81 -1.32 8.24 -3.88
C ILE A 81 -0.65 9.55 -3.48
N GLN A 82 -1.17 10.23 -2.46
CA GLN A 82 -0.59 11.48 -1.97
C GLN A 82 0.83 11.27 -1.41
N GLY A 83 1.03 10.23 -0.60
CA GLY A 83 2.36 9.87 -0.10
C GLY A 83 3.35 9.54 -1.23
N TYR A 84 2.92 8.80 -2.24
CA TYR A 84 3.77 8.50 -3.39
C TYR A 84 4.08 9.74 -4.24
N ARG A 85 3.09 10.60 -4.51
CA ARG A 85 3.32 11.87 -5.22
C ARG A 85 4.29 12.78 -4.47
N ALA A 86 4.16 12.88 -3.15
CA ALA A 86 5.10 13.63 -2.32
C ALA A 86 6.52 13.06 -2.42
N LEU A 87 6.66 11.73 -2.42
CA LEU A 87 7.94 11.07 -2.65
C LEU A 87 8.50 11.34 -4.05
N CYS A 88 7.67 11.35 -5.10
CA CYS A 88 8.10 11.71 -6.45
C CYS A 88 8.67 13.12 -6.50
N GLU A 89 8.02 14.10 -5.85
CA GLU A 89 8.55 15.47 -5.79
C GLU A 89 9.89 15.52 -5.04
N PHE A 90 10.00 14.83 -3.91
CA PHE A 90 11.26 14.74 -3.16
C PHE A 90 12.38 14.07 -3.96
N ALA A 91 12.05 13.02 -4.72
CA ALA A 91 13.02 12.28 -5.52
C ALA A 91 13.61 13.12 -6.66
N LYS A 92 12.89 14.11 -7.19
CA LYS A 92 13.43 15.01 -8.22
C LYS A 92 14.61 15.85 -7.73
N GLU A 93 14.68 16.12 -6.43
CA GLU A 93 15.73 16.92 -5.80
C GLU A 93 16.90 16.07 -5.27
N SER A 94 16.91 14.76 -5.57
CA SER A 94 17.85 13.81 -4.97
C SER A 94 18.37 12.78 -5.98
N ASP A 95 19.68 12.54 -5.97
CA ASP A 95 20.30 11.47 -6.78
C ASP A 95 20.09 10.07 -6.19
N SER A 96 19.38 9.96 -5.06
CA SER A 96 19.13 8.67 -4.40
C SER A 96 18.00 7.91 -5.08
N LYS A 97 18.11 6.57 -5.05
CA LYS A 97 16.99 5.70 -5.42
C LYS A 97 16.05 5.50 -4.24
N TYR A 98 14.75 5.66 -4.50
CA TYR A 98 13.70 5.47 -3.52
C TYR A 98 12.85 4.25 -3.89
N VAL A 99 12.40 3.54 -2.86
CA VAL A 99 11.42 2.44 -3.00
C VAL A 99 10.30 2.75 -2.02
N TYR A 100 9.09 2.95 -2.53
CA TYR A 100 7.87 3.17 -1.76
C TYR A 100 7.27 1.83 -1.36
N ILE A 101 7.31 1.52 -0.06
CA ILE A 101 6.96 0.22 0.49
C ILE A 101 5.67 0.35 1.28
N CYS A 102 4.66 -0.42 0.87
CA CYS A 102 3.33 -0.38 1.48
C CYS A 102 2.77 -1.78 1.71
N ASP A 103 1.82 -1.86 2.64
CA ASP A 103 1.11 -3.09 2.93
C ASP A 103 0.00 -3.39 1.89
N ARG A 104 -0.86 -4.37 2.21
CA ARG A 104 -1.90 -4.83 1.29
C ARG A 104 -3.02 -3.82 1.03
N GLU A 105 -3.20 -2.80 1.87
CA GLU A 105 -4.21 -1.77 1.63
C GLU A 105 -3.83 -0.86 0.46
N ALA A 106 -2.54 -0.79 0.10
CA ALA A 106 -2.04 -0.01 -1.02
C ALA A 106 -2.12 -0.75 -2.36
N ASP A 107 -2.63 -1.99 -2.40
CA ASP A 107 -2.86 -2.74 -3.65
C ASP A 107 -4.05 -2.16 -4.46
N ILE A 108 -3.92 -0.91 -4.87
CA ILE A 108 -4.91 -0.14 -5.63
C ILE A 108 -4.32 0.21 -7.00
N TYR A 109 -5.11 0.01 -8.06
CA TYR A 109 -4.59 0.13 -9.43
C TYR A 109 -4.20 1.57 -9.78
N GLU A 110 -4.93 2.56 -9.25
CA GLU A 110 -4.61 3.98 -9.44
C GLU A 110 -3.24 4.35 -8.90
N LEU A 111 -2.81 3.77 -7.77
CA LEU A 111 -1.46 4.01 -7.26
C LEU A 111 -0.41 3.54 -8.26
N PHE A 112 -0.60 2.38 -8.89
CA PHE A 112 0.34 1.89 -9.91
C PHE A 112 0.41 2.83 -11.13
N GLN A 113 -0.69 3.49 -11.50
CA GLN A 113 -0.68 4.45 -12.60
C GLN A 113 0.15 5.69 -12.26
N GLU A 114 0.26 6.07 -10.98
CA GLU A 114 1.14 7.18 -10.58
C GLU A 114 2.61 6.90 -10.92
N TYR A 115 3.04 5.64 -10.91
CA TYR A 115 4.38 5.26 -11.38
C TYR A 115 4.56 5.56 -12.87
N VAL A 116 3.57 5.21 -13.69
CA VAL A 116 3.58 5.49 -15.13
C VAL A 116 3.59 6.99 -15.39
N VAL A 117 2.77 7.75 -14.66
CA VAL A 117 2.67 9.22 -14.79
C VAL A 117 3.95 9.91 -14.33
N ALA A 118 4.60 9.43 -13.27
CA ALA A 118 5.85 9.99 -12.76
C ALA A 118 7.01 9.84 -13.77
N GLY A 119 6.97 8.81 -14.62
CA GLY A 119 7.88 8.66 -15.74
C GLY A 119 9.31 8.30 -15.34
N GLU A 120 10.29 8.89 -16.03
CA GLU A 120 11.71 8.61 -15.75
C GLU A 120 12.10 9.10 -14.35
N ASN A 121 12.85 8.27 -13.62
CA ASN A 121 13.26 8.48 -12.22
C ASN A 121 12.11 8.41 -11.20
N ALA A 122 10.95 7.86 -11.57
CA ALA A 122 9.91 7.51 -10.62
C ALA A 122 10.48 6.61 -9.50
N PRO A 123 10.16 6.88 -8.22
CA PRO A 123 10.45 5.97 -7.12
C PRO A 123 9.86 4.57 -7.40
N ASP A 124 10.65 3.52 -7.21
CA ASP A 124 10.14 2.15 -7.34
C ASP A 124 9.05 1.87 -6.29
N MET A 125 8.19 0.88 -6.53
CA MET A 125 7.17 0.45 -5.58
C MET A 125 7.37 -1.00 -5.15
N LEU A 126 7.18 -1.28 -3.86
CA LEU A 126 7.04 -2.63 -3.31
C LEU A 126 5.77 -2.70 -2.49
N ILE A 127 4.73 -3.28 -3.10
CA ILE A 127 3.39 -3.32 -2.51
C ILE A 127 2.99 -4.78 -2.32
N ARG A 128 2.53 -5.12 -1.12
CA ARG A 128 2.04 -6.47 -0.85
C ARG A 128 0.71 -6.69 -1.59
N ALA A 129 0.67 -7.66 -2.49
CA ALA A 129 -0.56 -7.97 -3.22
C ALA A 129 -1.71 -8.42 -2.29
N ASN A 130 -2.92 -7.94 -2.58
CA ASN A 130 -4.19 -8.27 -1.92
C ASN A 130 -5.21 -8.87 -2.90
N HIS A 131 -5.07 -8.56 -4.19
CA HIS A 131 -5.96 -8.99 -5.26
C HIS A 131 -5.24 -9.90 -6.24
N GLU A 132 -5.93 -10.96 -6.65
CA GLU A 132 -5.54 -11.70 -7.84
C GLU A 132 -5.92 -10.87 -9.08
N ARG A 133 -4.93 -10.53 -9.91
CA ARG A 133 -5.12 -9.60 -11.02
C ARG A 133 -5.06 -10.33 -12.36
N LYS A 134 -5.86 -9.88 -13.32
CA LYS A 134 -5.83 -10.42 -14.69
C LYS A 134 -4.55 -9.98 -15.39
N ILE A 135 -3.93 -10.88 -16.13
CA ILE A 135 -2.71 -10.61 -16.90
C ILE A 135 -2.99 -10.58 -18.41
N GLU A 136 -2.15 -9.87 -19.15
CA GLU A 136 -2.14 -9.96 -20.61
C GLU A 136 -1.73 -11.37 -21.04
N GLY A 137 -2.25 -11.85 -22.18
CA GLY A 137 -2.11 -13.25 -22.60
C GLY A 137 -3.11 -14.21 -21.95
N GLY A 138 -3.84 -13.78 -20.91
CA GLY A 138 -4.91 -14.55 -20.27
C GLY A 138 -4.50 -15.17 -18.94
N GLY A 139 -5.49 -15.50 -18.11
CA GLY A 139 -5.27 -16.01 -16.75
C GLY A 139 -5.10 -14.90 -15.71
N CYS A 140 -4.54 -15.29 -14.57
CA CYS A 140 -4.47 -14.51 -13.35
C CYS A 140 -3.07 -14.58 -12.72
N SER A 141 -2.64 -13.51 -12.05
CA SER A 141 -1.28 -13.32 -11.57
C SER A 141 -0.80 -14.40 -10.60
N TRP A 142 -1.58 -14.74 -9.57
CA TRP A 142 -1.19 -15.76 -8.59
C TRP A 142 -1.15 -17.15 -9.22
N SER A 143 -2.24 -17.52 -9.89
CA SER A 143 -2.33 -18.80 -10.63
C SER A 143 -1.17 -18.99 -11.61
N TYR A 144 -0.76 -17.93 -12.32
CA TYR A 144 0.38 -17.98 -13.24
C TYR A 144 1.71 -18.18 -12.51
N LEU A 145 1.96 -17.41 -11.45
CA LEU A 145 3.20 -17.52 -10.68
C LEU A 145 3.36 -18.91 -10.07
N GLU A 146 2.29 -19.56 -9.62
CA GLU A 146 2.33 -20.92 -9.07
C GLU A 146 2.80 -21.98 -10.08
N THR A 147 2.67 -21.72 -11.38
CA THR A 147 3.17 -22.63 -12.43
C THR A 147 4.68 -22.51 -12.69
N LEU A 148 5.32 -21.47 -12.16
CA LEU A 148 6.74 -21.25 -12.36
C LEU A 148 7.56 -22.17 -11.44
N GLU A 149 8.70 -22.61 -11.95
CA GLU A 149 9.70 -23.25 -11.10
C GLU A 149 10.25 -22.24 -10.09
N PRO A 150 10.45 -22.63 -8.81
CA PRO A 150 11.09 -21.79 -7.82
C PRO A 150 12.45 -21.27 -8.31
N ALA A 151 12.59 -19.95 -8.34
CA ALA A 151 13.88 -19.31 -8.60
C ALA A 151 14.83 -19.47 -7.41
N HIS A 152 14.29 -19.57 -6.20
CA HIS A 152 15.05 -19.81 -4.99
C HIS A 152 14.20 -20.47 -3.91
N THR A 153 14.83 -21.14 -2.95
CA THR A 153 14.17 -21.71 -1.78
C THR A 153 15.01 -21.40 -0.55
N TYR A 154 14.39 -20.85 0.48
CA TYR A 154 15.05 -20.53 1.75
C TYR A 154 14.14 -20.84 2.93
N THR A 155 14.72 -20.89 4.12
CA THR A 155 13.99 -21.19 5.35
C THR A 155 14.03 -19.99 6.27
N ILE A 156 12.89 -19.71 6.91
CA ILE A 156 12.79 -18.70 7.97
C ILE A 156 12.33 -19.34 9.27
N THR A 157 12.89 -18.87 10.38
CA THR A 157 12.39 -19.19 11.72
C THR A 157 11.17 -18.35 12.01
N VAL A 158 10.03 -19.01 12.22
CA VAL A 158 8.81 -18.37 12.72
C VAL A 158 8.82 -18.44 14.24
N PRO A 159 8.88 -17.29 14.94
CA PRO A 159 8.97 -17.29 16.40
C PRO A 159 7.68 -17.81 17.05
N ARG A 160 7.82 -18.35 18.25
CA ARG A 160 6.69 -18.79 19.09
C ARG A 160 5.70 -17.65 19.32
N LYS A 161 4.40 -17.95 19.21
CA LYS A 161 3.29 -17.07 19.61
C LYS A 161 2.37 -17.82 20.56
N LYS A 162 1.50 -17.13 21.30
CA LYS A 162 0.54 -17.79 22.21
C LYS A 162 -0.28 -18.85 21.44
N GLY A 163 -0.16 -20.11 21.85
CA GLY A 163 -0.82 -21.25 21.20
C GLY A 163 -0.17 -21.78 19.92
N LYS A 164 1.04 -21.32 19.54
CA LYS A 164 1.80 -21.81 18.39
C LYS A 164 3.28 -21.92 18.73
N GLU A 165 3.82 -23.13 18.64
CA GLU A 165 5.26 -23.38 18.83
C GLU A 165 6.10 -22.68 17.75
N ALA A 166 7.37 -22.42 18.08
CA ALA A 166 8.33 -21.99 17.07
C ALA A 166 8.49 -23.07 16.01
N ARG A 167 8.65 -22.67 14.75
CA ARG A 167 8.83 -23.61 13.64
C ARG A 167 9.69 -22.98 12.55
N GLU A 168 10.34 -23.83 11.78
CA GLU A 168 10.92 -23.44 10.51
C GLU A 168 9.84 -23.43 9.42
N ALA A 169 9.91 -22.46 8.52
CA ALA A 169 9.06 -22.36 7.34
C ALA A 169 9.93 -22.27 6.10
N THR A 170 9.78 -23.24 5.20
CA THR A 170 10.38 -23.17 3.86
C THR A 170 9.55 -22.25 2.98
N ILE A 171 10.21 -21.31 2.32
CA ILE A 171 9.65 -20.36 1.37
C ILE A 171 10.29 -20.62 0.02
N GLU A 172 9.46 -20.79 -0.99
CA GLU A 172 9.88 -20.88 -2.39
C GLU A 172 9.57 -19.56 -3.08
N LEU A 173 10.60 -18.93 -3.64
CA LEU A 173 10.51 -17.66 -4.32
C LEU A 173 10.26 -17.87 -5.81
N ARG A 174 9.17 -17.29 -6.32
CA ARG A 174 8.86 -17.27 -7.75
C ARG A 174 8.57 -15.85 -8.19
N PHE A 175 9.13 -15.43 -9.33
CA PHE A 175 8.81 -14.13 -9.90
C PHE A 175 8.90 -14.11 -11.40
N GLU A 176 8.14 -13.21 -12.00
CA GLU A 176 8.18 -12.92 -13.44
C GLU A 176 7.70 -11.49 -13.68
N LYS A 177 8.13 -10.88 -14.79
CA LYS A 177 7.58 -9.62 -15.27
C LYS A 177 6.24 -9.88 -15.96
N LEU A 178 5.18 -9.30 -15.42
CA LEU A 178 3.81 -9.46 -15.93
C LEU A 178 3.24 -8.13 -16.40
N THR A 179 2.43 -8.17 -17.45
CA THR A 179 1.58 -7.04 -17.85
C THR A 179 0.20 -7.22 -17.19
N ILE A 180 -0.08 -6.41 -16.17
CA ILE A 180 -1.31 -6.43 -15.39
C ILE A 180 -2.40 -5.59 -16.07
N LYS A 181 -3.55 -6.21 -16.34
CA LYS A 181 -4.67 -5.53 -16.97
C LYS A 181 -5.37 -4.58 -16.02
N SER A 182 -5.77 -3.42 -16.54
CA SER A 182 -6.56 -2.48 -15.78
C SER A 182 -7.95 -3.04 -15.42
N PRO A 183 -8.53 -2.64 -14.28
CA PRO A 183 -9.90 -3.02 -13.95
C PRO A 183 -10.87 -2.58 -15.06
N GLN A 184 -11.71 -3.49 -15.54
CA GLN A 184 -12.58 -3.28 -16.73
C GLN A 184 -13.46 -2.03 -16.67
N TYR A 185 -13.83 -1.59 -15.47
CA TYR A 185 -14.68 -0.42 -15.24
C TYR A 185 -13.90 0.91 -15.18
N LYS A 186 -12.57 0.87 -15.32
CA LYS A 186 -11.70 2.05 -15.38
C LYS A 186 -11.02 2.13 -16.75
N LYS A 187 -10.93 3.33 -17.31
CA LYS A 187 -10.21 3.59 -18.56
C LYS A 187 -8.75 3.93 -18.24
N LEU A 188 -8.00 2.94 -17.76
CA LEU A 188 -6.57 3.06 -17.41
C LEU A 188 -5.75 2.12 -18.29
N GLU A 189 -4.48 2.46 -18.50
CA GLU A 189 -3.57 1.63 -19.29
C GLU A 189 -3.15 0.39 -18.51
N ASN A 190 -2.84 -0.70 -19.22
CA ASN A 190 -2.20 -1.86 -18.61
C ASN A 190 -0.83 -1.45 -18.06
N ILE A 191 -0.34 -2.16 -17.05
CA ILE A 191 0.94 -1.83 -16.45
C ILE A 191 1.85 -3.06 -16.35
N ASP A 192 3.09 -2.87 -16.74
CA ASP A 192 4.17 -3.85 -16.53
C ASP A 192 4.69 -3.76 -15.10
N MET A 193 4.77 -4.89 -14.41
CA MET A 193 5.41 -4.98 -13.08
C MET A 193 5.94 -6.38 -12.81
N TYR A 194 6.92 -6.48 -11.91
CA TYR A 194 7.32 -7.77 -11.37
C TYR A 194 6.30 -8.24 -10.33
N ALA A 195 5.82 -9.46 -10.49
CA ALA A 195 5.03 -10.13 -9.48
C ALA A 195 5.88 -11.21 -8.82
N LEU A 196 5.76 -11.36 -7.50
CA LEU A 196 6.57 -12.24 -6.66
C LEU A 196 5.64 -13.01 -5.72
N THR A 197 5.87 -14.32 -5.56
CA THR A 197 5.24 -15.15 -4.52
C THR A 197 6.24 -16.05 -3.81
#